data_AF-A0A4R2SUN4-F1
#
_entry.id   AF-A0A4R2SUN4-F1
#
_cell.length_a   1.000
_cell.length_b   1.000
_cell.length_c   1.000
_cell.angle_alpha   90.00
_cell.angle_beta   90.00
_cell.angle_gamma   90.00
#
_symmetry.space_group_name_H-M   'P 1'
#
loop_
_entity.id
_entity.type
_entity.pdbx_description
1 polymer ?
#
loop_
_entity_poly.entity_id
_entity_poly.type
_entity_poly.pdbx_seq_one_letter_code
_entity_poly.pdbx_strand_id
1 'polypeptide(L)'
;MARVQKLKVYRTVAGFYDAYVAAPSQKAALAAWGSDRDLFARGIAEQVTDPALMAEPLASPSTVVKHSRGTTAEQIAALPEQRAPAAPRDADAHADADADADPKPTAKPRAKPQAKPKPRPKRDELDAAEEALTSLRADFNRKKKDLAEREAARAQDRRALEQARSSRMEAAEDALRGQKQAYEEAVRRWRASQD
;
A
#
# COMPACT_ATOMS: atom_id res chain seq x y z
N MET A 1 -8.67 -25.69 38.51
CA MET A 1 -9.54 -26.18 37.43
C MET A 1 -9.97 -24.98 36.59
N ALA A 2 -9.44 -24.81 35.38
CA ALA A 2 -9.83 -23.71 34.51
C ALA A 2 -11.30 -23.91 34.09
N ARG A 3 -12.18 -22.99 34.48
CA ARG A 3 -13.58 -23.00 34.03
C ARG A 3 -13.58 -22.82 32.51
N VAL A 4 -14.07 -23.81 31.78
CA VAL A 4 -14.26 -23.72 30.32
C VAL A 4 -15.42 -22.75 30.09
N GLN A 5 -15.08 -21.48 29.87
CA GLN A 5 -16.04 -20.44 29.56
C GLN A 5 -16.28 -20.41 28.05
N LYS A 6 -17.55 -20.22 27.63
CA LYS A 6 -17.92 -20.13 26.22
C LYS A 6 -17.18 -18.94 25.58
N LEU A 7 -16.31 -19.24 24.61
CA LEU A 7 -15.53 -18.23 23.89
C LEU A 7 -16.46 -17.40 22.99
N LYS A 8 -16.29 -16.09 23.04
CA LYS A 8 -16.97 -15.11 22.18
C LYS A 8 -15.90 -14.40 21.36
N VAL A 9 -16.24 -14.00 20.14
CA VAL A 9 -15.33 -13.25 19.28
C VAL A 9 -15.64 -11.77 19.41
N TYR A 10 -14.60 -10.99 19.65
CA TYR A 10 -14.68 -9.55 19.71
C TYR A 10 -13.77 -8.96 18.64
N ARG A 11 -14.19 -7.81 18.10
CA ARG A 11 -13.45 -7.04 17.10
C ARG A 11 -13.19 -5.64 17.63
N THR A 12 -12.02 -5.10 17.36
CA THR A 12 -11.72 -3.68 17.54
C THR A 12 -10.98 -3.12 16.33
N VAL A 13 -11.14 -1.81 16.13
CA VAL A 13 -10.34 -1.05 15.17
C VAL A 13 -8.92 -0.90 15.71
N ALA A 14 -7.92 -1.32 14.93
CA ALA A 14 -6.49 -1.14 15.22
C ALA A 14 -5.81 -0.48 14.01
N GLY A 15 -5.96 0.83 13.88
CA GLY A 15 -5.47 1.59 12.73
C GLY A 15 -6.15 1.15 11.43
N PHE A 16 -5.40 0.49 10.54
CA PHE A 16 -5.87 -0.02 9.24
C PHE A 16 -6.42 -1.45 9.29
N TYR A 17 -6.35 -2.10 10.46
CA TYR A 17 -6.74 -3.48 10.63
C TYR A 17 -7.91 -3.61 11.60
N ASP A 18 -8.74 -4.61 11.36
CA ASP A 18 -9.64 -5.16 12.35
C ASP A 18 -8.92 -6.25 13.14
N ALA A 19 -8.78 -6.03 14.45
CA ALA A 19 -8.21 -6.98 15.37
C ALA A 19 -9.32 -7.84 15.98
N TYR A 20 -9.37 -9.13 15.62
CA TYR A 20 -10.31 -10.10 16.15
C TYR A 20 -9.64 -10.94 17.23
N VAL A 21 -10.37 -11.25 18.30
CA VAL A 21 -9.90 -12.15 19.35
C VAL A 21 -11.05 -12.99 19.88
N ALA A 22 -10.83 -14.30 20.02
CA ALA A 22 -11.73 -15.16 20.77
C ALA A 22 -11.35 -15.12 22.26
N ALA A 23 -12.25 -14.60 23.09
CA ALA A 23 -12.05 -14.45 24.52
C ALA A 23 -13.32 -14.81 25.30
N PRO A 24 -13.19 -15.25 26.57
CA PRO A 24 -14.36 -15.61 27.39
C PRO A 24 -15.16 -14.39 27.88
N SER A 25 -14.57 -13.19 27.86
CA SER A 25 -15.21 -11.93 28.29
C SER A 25 -14.60 -10.72 27.58
N GLN A 26 -15.31 -9.59 27.59
CA GLN A 26 -14.82 -8.31 27.07
C GLN A 26 -13.51 -7.89 27.76
N LYS A 27 -13.39 -8.08 29.08
CA LYS A 27 -12.17 -7.79 29.84
C LYS A 27 -10.97 -8.62 29.35
N ALA A 28 -11.19 -9.90 29.02
CA ALA A 28 -10.14 -10.75 28.47
C ALA A 28 -9.76 -10.34 27.04
N ALA A 29 -10.71 -9.84 26.24
CA ALA A 29 -10.41 -9.28 24.92
C ALA A 29 -9.57 -8.00 25.01
N LEU A 30 -9.90 -7.08 25.94
CA LEU A 30 -9.11 -5.87 26.18
C LEU A 30 -7.68 -6.21 26.62
N ALA A 31 -7.51 -7.21 27.49
CA ALA A 31 -6.19 -7.70 27.90
C ALA A 31 -5.39 -8.27 26.72
N ALA A 32 -6.03 -9.03 25.83
CA ALA A 32 -5.39 -9.59 24.63
C ALA A 32 -4.98 -8.49 23.62
N TRP A 33 -5.75 -7.41 23.53
CA TRP A 33 -5.40 -6.23 22.73
C TRP A 33 -4.40 -5.29 23.40
N GLY A 34 -4.11 -5.49 24.70
CA GLY A 34 -3.23 -4.61 25.47
C GLY A 34 -3.81 -3.22 25.72
N SER A 35 -5.14 -3.11 25.85
CA SER A 35 -5.80 -1.82 26.12
C SER A 35 -6.17 -1.65 27.59
N ASP A 36 -5.64 -0.60 28.21
CA ASP A 36 -6.02 -0.19 29.58
C ASP A 36 -7.37 0.55 29.63
N ARG A 37 -7.93 0.90 28.46
CA ARG A 37 -9.18 1.64 28.34
C ARG A 37 -10.28 0.73 27.82
N ASP A 38 -11.48 0.95 28.32
CA ASP A 38 -12.65 0.21 27.86
C ASP A 38 -13.06 0.67 26.46
N LEU A 39 -12.67 -0.12 25.45
CA LEU A 39 -12.99 0.12 24.05
C LEU A 39 -14.45 -0.19 23.71
N PHE A 40 -15.14 -1.03 24.51
CA PHE A 40 -16.55 -1.36 24.32
C PHE A 40 -17.44 -0.21 24.76
N ALA A 41 -17.12 0.43 25.89
CA ALA A 41 -17.85 1.61 26.38
C ALA A 41 -17.76 2.81 25.41
N ARG A 42 -16.71 2.87 24.59
CA ARG A 42 -16.51 3.90 23.57
C ARG A 42 -17.14 3.57 22.22
N GLY A 43 -17.73 2.39 22.06
CA GLY A 43 -18.26 1.90 20.78
C GLY A 43 -17.19 1.62 19.73
N ILE A 44 -15.91 1.48 20.13
CA ILE A 44 -14.78 1.20 19.23
C ILE A 44 -14.62 -0.32 19.02
N ALA A 45 -14.98 -1.10 20.04
CA ALA A 45 -14.99 -2.54 20.01
C ALA A 45 -16.41 -3.09 20.08
N GLU A 46 -16.65 -4.19 19.36
CA GLU A 46 -17.96 -4.84 19.30
C GLU A 46 -17.84 -6.37 19.33
N GLN A 47 -18.93 -7.04 19.68
CA GLN A 47 -19.03 -8.49 19.63
C GLN A 47 -19.45 -8.92 18.22
N VAL A 48 -18.67 -9.81 17.61
CA VAL A 48 -18.95 -10.34 16.27
C VAL A 48 -19.81 -11.60 16.38
N THR A 49 -20.88 -11.65 15.61
CA THR A 49 -21.81 -12.80 15.54
C THR A 49 -21.83 -13.49 14.18
N ASP A 50 -21.04 -13.01 13.21
CA ASP A 50 -20.93 -13.60 11.88
C ASP A 50 -20.11 -14.91 11.93
N PRO A 51 -20.69 -16.07 11.57
CA PRO A 51 -20.01 -17.35 11.65
C PRO A 51 -18.73 -17.44 10.79
N ALA A 52 -18.64 -16.70 9.68
CA ALA A 52 -17.46 -16.75 8.80
C ALA A 52 -16.24 -16.06 9.43
N LEU A 53 -16.47 -14.94 10.14
CA LEU A 53 -15.43 -14.15 10.80
C LEU A 53 -15.04 -14.71 12.18
N MET A 54 -15.84 -15.63 12.71
CA MET A 54 -15.59 -16.27 14.00
C MET A 54 -14.67 -17.50 13.91
N ALA A 55 -14.60 -18.16 12.75
CA ALA A 55 -13.90 -19.44 12.60
C ALA A 55 -12.39 -19.34 12.91
N GLU A 56 -11.71 -18.31 12.42
CA GLU A 56 -10.26 -18.14 12.59
C GLU A 56 -9.88 -17.75 14.03
N PRO A 57 -10.57 -16.78 14.68
CA PRO A 57 -10.32 -16.49 16.10
C PRO A 57 -10.66 -17.67 17.03
N LEU A 58 -11.70 -18.48 16.74
CA LEU A 58 -12.03 -19.66 17.57
C LEU A 58 -10.96 -20.75 17.49
N ALA A 59 -10.26 -20.88 16.36
CA ALA A 59 -9.18 -21.85 16.19
C ALA A 59 -7.92 -21.47 17.00
N SER A 60 -7.72 -20.18 17.29
CA SER A 60 -6.59 -19.66 18.07
C SER A 60 -7.06 -18.79 19.24
N PRO A 61 -7.57 -19.40 20.32
CA PRO A 61 -8.08 -18.65 21.46
C PRO A 61 -6.97 -17.82 22.11
N SER A 62 -7.26 -16.55 22.40
CA SER A 62 -6.32 -15.55 22.94
C SER A 62 -5.29 -14.97 21.97
N THR A 63 -5.25 -15.42 20.71
CA THR A 63 -4.41 -14.79 19.67
C THR A 63 -5.23 -13.75 18.92
N VAL A 64 -4.63 -12.58 18.71
CA VAL A 64 -5.25 -11.49 17.95
C VAL A 64 -5.02 -11.71 16.46
N VAL A 65 -6.09 -12.01 15.73
CA VAL A 65 -6.09 -12.13 14.26
C VAL A 65 -6.34 -10.76 13.67
N LYS A 66 -5.44 -10.28 12.81
CA LYS A 66 -5.55 -8.96 12.16
C LYS A 66 -6.05 -9.13 10.72
N HIS A 67 -7.26 -8.66 10.44
CA HIS A 67 -7.76 -8.56 9.06
C HIS A 67 -7.58 -7.13 8.54
N SER A 68 -7.06 -6.99 7.31
CA SER A 68 -6.91 -5.70 6.64
C SER A 68 -8.28 -5.14 6.22
N ARG A 69 -8.58 -3.87 6.55
CA ARG A 69 -9.78 -3.18 6.07
C ARG A 69 -9.61 -2.67 4.64
N GLY A 70 -9.62 -3.60 3.70
CA GLY A 70 -9.39 -3.30 2.29
C GLY A 70 -8.05 -3.81 1.79
N THR A 71 -7.86 -3.71 0.48
CA THR A 71 -6.66 -4.17 -0.18
C THR A 71 -5.48 -3.26 0.16
N THR A 72 -4.25 -3.79 0.16
CA THR A 72 -3.03 -2.99 0.38
C THR A 72 -2.96 -1.79 -0.58
N ALA A 73 -3.50 -1.93 -1.80
CA ALA A 73 -3.58 -0.88 -2.80
C ALA A 73 -4.47 0.30 -2.36
N GLU A 74 -5.62 0.04 -1.75
CA GLU A 74 -6.54 1.09 -1.26
C GLU A 74 -5.94 1.85 -0.07
N GLN A 75 -5.16 1.17 0.78
CA GLN A 75 -4.47 1.81 1.91
C GLN A 75 -3.32 2.70 1.45
N ILE A 76 -2.59 2.30 0.39
CA ILE A 76 -1.55 3.15 -0.23
C ILE A 76 -2.19 4.38 -0.89
N ALA A 77 -3.34 4.23 -1.54
CA ALA A 77 -4.04 5.33 -2.19
C ALA A 77 -4.63 6.37 -1.20
N ALA A 78 -4.88 5.97 0.05
CA ALA A 78 -5.40 6.85 1.10
C ALA A 78 -4.30 7.66 1.84
N LEU A 79 -3.01 7.48 1.47
CA LEU A 79 -1.92 8.27 2.04
C LEU A 79 -1.97 9.71 1.50
N PRO A 80 -2.03 10.74 2.36
CA PRO A 80 -1.89 12.12 1.90
C PRO A 80 -0.48 12.32 1.30
N GLU A 81 -0.40 12.94 0.14
CA GLU A 81 0.85 13.29 -0.55
C GLU A 81 1.79 13.98 0.46
N GLN A 82 2.92 13.34 0.79
CA GLN A 82 3.89 13.91 1.72
C GLN A 82 4.38 15.26 1.17
N ARG A 83 3.91 16.35 1.75
CA ARG A 83 4.49 17.67 1.53
C ARG A 83 5.91 17.66 2.08
N ALA A 84 6.89 17.76 1.18
CA ALA A 84 8.30 17.82 1.55
C ALA A 84 8.54 18.89 2.64
N PRO A 85 9.34 18.61 3.68
CA PRO A 85 9.70 19.60 4.68
C PRO A 85 10.50 20.72 4.00
N ALA A 86 10.03 21.96 4.13
CA ALA A 86 10.76 23.14 3.70
C ALA A 86 12.06 23.23 4.50
N ALA A 87 13.19 23.39 3.80
CA ALA A 87 14.49 23.61 4.41
C ALA A 87 14.49 24.88 5.28
N PRO A 88 15.21 24.90 6.42
CA PRO A 88 15.36 26.10 7.23
C PRO A 88 16.16 27.14 6.43
N ARG A 89 15.62 28.36 6.34
CA ARG A 89 16.36 29.55 5.89
C ARG A 89 17.15 30.07 7.08
N ASP A 90 18.46 29.93 7.04
CA ASP A 90 19.35 30.63 7.95
C ASP A 90 19.20 32.14 7.72
N ALA A 91 18.75 32.81 8.77
CA ALA A 91 18.65 34.25 8.88
C ALA A 91 19.84 34.71 9.71
N ASP A 92 20.87 35.27 9.07
CA ASP A 92 21.88 36.08 9.74
C ASP A 92 22.60 36.95 8.69
N ALA A 93 22.20 38.22 8.59
CA ALA A 93 23.05 39.37 8.27
C ALA A 93 22.19 40.59 7.93
N HIS A 94 21.83 41.40 8.94
CA HIS A 94 21.73 42.84 8.74
C HIS A 94 22.33 43.54 9.95
N ALA A 95 23.42 44.26 9.68
CA ALA A 95 24.13 45.12 10.60
C ALA A 95 23.41 46.47 10.62
N ASP A 96 23.06 46.93 11.82
CA ASP A 96 22.73 48.33 12.08
C ASP A 96 24.04 49.10 12.24
N ALA A 97 24.24 50.10 11.38
CA ALA A 97 25.27 51.11 11.48
C ALA A 97 24.60 52.47 11.34
N ASP A 98 24.37 53.13 12.47
CA ASP A 98 24.08 54.56 12.50
C ASP A 98 25.39 55.33 12.72
N ALA A 99 25.63 56.25 11.80
CA ALA A 99 26.76 57.13 11.70
C ALA A 99 26.49 58.44 12.45
N ASP A 100 27.54 59.09 12.97
CA ASP A 100 27.61 60.55 12.96
C ASP A 100 29.04 61.08 13.17
N ALA A 101 29.29 62.25 12.55
CA ALA A 101 30.45 63.16 12.64
C ALA A 101 31.67 62.97 11.68
N ASP A 102 31.56 63.67 10.54
CA ASP A 102 32.56 64.20 9.60
C ASP A 102 33.65 65.14 10.25
N PRO A 103 34.70 65.65 9.54
CA PRO A 103 35.84 64.97 8.87
C PRO A 103 37.20 65.72 9.10
N LYS A 104 38.21 65.42 8.23
CA LYS A 104 39.40 66.21 7.79
C LYS A 104 40.81 65.66 8.19
N PRO A 105 41.90 65.97 7.45
CA PRO A 105 42.27 65.36 6.16
C PRO A 105 43.74 64.86 6.07
N THR A 106 44.07 64.27 4.90
CA THR A 106 45.41 64.07 4.29
C THR A 106 46.21 62.82 4.64
N ALA A 107 46.31 61.88 3.68
CA ALA A 107 47.57 61.41 3.11
C ALA A 107 47.34 60.40 1.95
N LYS A 108 48.20 60.53 0.93
CA LYS A 108 48.28 59.81 -0.36
C LYS A 108 47.92 58.30 -0.33
N PRO A 109 47.19 57.75 -1.33
CA PRO A 109 46.87 56.34 -1.36
C PRO A 109 48.10 55.51 -1.78
N ARG A 110 48.64 54.71 -0.86
CA ARG A 110 49.49 53.57 -1.22
C ARG A 110 48.57 52.43 -1.67
N ALA A 111 48.77 51.97 -2.90
CA ALA A 111 48.04 50.83 -3.46
C ALA A 111 48.18 49.59 -2.54
N LYS A 112 47.05 49.08 -2.05
CA LYS A 112 47.00 47.80 -1.35
C LYS A 112 47.22 46.68 -2.37
N PRO A 113 48.10 45.69 -2.12
CA PRO A 113 48.24 44.54 -3.00
C PRO A 113 46.91 43.77 -3.08
N GLN A 114 46.45 43.48 -4.30
CA GLN A 114 45.23 42.72 -4.55
C GLN A 114 45.34 41.33 -3.90
N ALA A 115 44.35 40.98 -3.07
CA ALA A 115 44.26 39.65 -2.47
C ALA A 115 44.11 38.60 -3.57
N LYS A 116 44.90 37.51 -3.49
CA LYS A 116 44.81 36.39 -4.44
C LYS A 116 43.39 35.80 -4.41
N PRO A 117 42.80 35.45 -5.57
CA PRO A 117 41.45 34.89 -5.61
C PRO A 117 41.40 33.58 -4.81
N LYS A 118 40.32 33.41 -4.02
CA LYS A 118 40.08 32.18 -3.25
C LYS A 118 40.08 30.98 -4.21
N PRO A 119 40.72 29.85 -3.84
CA PRO A 119 40.76 28.66 -4.70
C PRO A 119 39.35 28.15 -4.96
N ARG A 120 39.12 27.65 -6.19
CA ARG A 120 37.82 27.08 -6.57
C ARG A 120 37.52 25.87 -5.68
N PRO A 121 36.26 25.71 -5.22
CA PRO A 121 35.87 24.52 -4.47
C PRO A 121 36.08 23.26 -5.30
N LYS A 122 36.44 22.16 -4.64
CA LYS A 122 36.66 20.86 -5.28
C LYS A 122 35.33 20.28 -5.77
N ARG A 123 35.35 19.57 -6.90
CA ARG A 123 34.16 19.01 -7.55
C ARG A 123 33.98 17.50 -7.35
N ASP A 124 34.98 16.83 -6.79
CA ASP A 124 35.03 15.36 -6.73
C ASP A 124 33.79 14.74 -6.05
N GLU A 125 33.28 15.36 -4.98
CA GLU A 125 32.06 14.92 -4.29
C GLU A 125 30.80 15.10 -5.14
N LEU A 126 30.73 16.19 -5.91
CA LEU A 126 29.60 16.44 -6.82
C LEU A 126 29.60 15.44 -7.96
N ASP A 127 30.76 15.23 -8.59
CA ASP A 127 30.87 14.30 -9.72
C ASP A 127 30.55 12.87 -9.27
N ALA A 128 30.97 12.45 -8.07
CA ALA A 128 30.59 11.16 -7.48
C ALA A 128 29.08 11.04 -7.21
N ALA A 129 28.44 12.10 -6.73
CA ALA A 129 26.99 12.13 -6.51
C ALA A 129 26.20 12.06 -7.84
N GLU A 130 26.67 12.75 -8.89
CA GLU A 130 26.08 12.72 -10.23
C GLU A 130 26.20 11.32 -10.87
N GLU A 131 27.33 10.64 -10.70
CA GLU A 131 27.53 9.26 -11.17
C GLU A 131 26.63 8.27 -10.41
N ALA A 132 26.51 8.42 -9.09
CA ALA A 132 25.62 7.61 -8.27
C ALA A 132 24.16 7.77 -8.69
N LEU A 133 23.70 9.01 -8.95
CA LEU A 133 22.34 9.29 -9.43
C LEU A 133 22.10 8.67 -10.81
N THR A 134 23.07 8.79 -11.72
CA THR A 134 22.99 8.22 -13.07
C THR A 134 22.85 6.70 -13.01
N SER A 135 23.65 6.06 -12.16
CA SER A 135 23.64 4.60 -11.95
C SER A 135 22.30 4.13 -11.38
N LEU A 136 21.80 4.80 -10.33
CA LEU A 136 20.49 4.50 -9.76
C LEU A 136 19.37 4.64 -10.79
N ARG A 137 19.39 5.72 -11.60
CA ARG A 137 18.39 5.92 -12.65
C ARG A 137 18.42 4.80 -13.69
N ALA A 138 19.61 4.37 -14.11
CA ALA A 138 19.76 3.26 -15.04
C ALA A 138 19.20 1.95 -14.45
N ASP A 139 19.48 1.66 -13.18
CA ASP A 139 18.99 0.46 -12.51
C ASP A 139 17.47 0.43 -12.37
N PHE A 140 16.86 1.54 -11.94
CA PHE A 140 15.40 1.63 -11.85
C PHE A 140 14.75 1.52 -13.22
N ASN A 141 15.33 2.11 -14.26
CA ASN A 141 14.81 1.97 -15.62
C ASN A 141 14.86 0.51 -16.11
N ARG A 142 15.94 -0.22 -15.83
CA ARG A 142 16.04 -1.66 -16.15
C ARG A 142 14.97 -2.46 -15.40
N LYS A 143 14.81 -2.23 -14.10
CA LYS A 143 13.80 -2.90 -13.26
C LYS A 143 12.37 -2.61 -13.75
N LYS A 144 12.07 -1.37 -14.13
CA LYS A 144 10.76 -0.99 -14.70
C LYS A 144 10.50 -1.70 -16.02
N LYS A 145 11.50 -1.80 -16.90
CA LYS A 145 11.39 -2.51 -18.17
C LYS A 145 11.11 -4.00 -17.96
N ASP A 146 11.88 -4.65 -17.09
CA ASP A 146 11.68 -6.07 -16.73
C ASP A 146 10.31 -6.32 -16.09
N LEU A 147 9.81 -5.40 -15.26
CA LEU A 147 8.44 -5.49 -14.74
C LEU A 147 7.39 -5.38 -15.85
N ALA A 148 7.53 -4.39 -16.75
CA ALA A 148 6.60 -4.20 -17.86
C ALA A 148 6.57 -5.41 -18.82
N GLU A 149 7.73 -6.04 -19.08
CA GLU A 149 7.81 -7.25 -19.90
C GLU A 149 7.08 -8.43 -19.24
N ARG A 150 7.26 -8.63 -17.92
CA ARG A 150 6.53 -9.67 -17.17
C ARG A 150 5.03 -9.42 -17.13
N GLU A 151 4.60 -8.17 -16.98
CA GLU A 151 3.18 -7.80 -17.04
C GLU A 151 2.58 -8.04 -18.43
N ALA A 152 3.31 -7.69 -19.49
CA ALA A 152 2.89 -7.94 -20.87
C ALA A 152 2.75 -9.45 -21.15
N ALA A 153 3.70 -10.27 -20.68
CA ALA A 153 3.62 -11.73 -20.80
C ALA A 153 2.38 -12.29 -20.09
N ARG A 154 2.13 -11.89 -18.83
CA ARG A 154 0.92 -12.30 -18.09
C ARG A 154 -0.37 -11.85 -18.78
N ALA A 155 -0.37 -10.66 -19.38
CA ALA A 155 -1.53 -10.17 -20.13
C ALA A 155 -1.77 -10.97 -21.43
N GLN A 156 -0.71 -11.47 -22.07
CA GLN A 156 -0.84 -12.41 -23.19
C GLN A 156 -1.39 -13.76 -22.73
N ASP A 157 -0.86 -14.32 -21.65
CA ASP A 157 -1.33 -15.59 -21.08
C ASP A 157 -2.81 -15.53 -20.70
N ARG A 158 -3.24 -14.43 -20.05
CA ARG A 158 -4.65 -14.22 -19.70
C ARG A 158 -5.54 -14.20 -20.94
N ARG A 159 -5.14 -13.47 -21.98
CA ARG A 159 -5.90 -13.41 -23.24
C ARG A 159 -6.00 -14.77 -23.91
N ALA A 160 -4.90 -15.53 -23.96
CA ALA A 160 -4.90 -16.87 -24.52
C ALA A 160 -5.83 -17.81 -23.74
N LEU A 161 -5.80 -17.76 -22.40
CA LEU A 161 -6.68 -18.54 -21.54
C LEU A 161 -8.16 -18.20 -21.75
N GLU A 162 -8.50 -16.90 -21.81
CA GLU A 162 -9.86 -16.43 -22.04
C GLU A 162 -10.39 -16.85 -23.42
N GLN A 163 -9.57 -16.74 -24.46
CA GLN A 163 -9.91 -17.20 -25.81
C GLN A 163 -10.13 -18.71 -25.85
N ALA A 164 -9.22 -19.49 -25.25
CA ALA A 164 -9.36 -20.94 -25.17
C ALA A 164 -10.62 -21.35 -24.39
N ARG A 165 -10.93 -20.67 -23.29
CA ARG A 165 -12.15 -20.89 -22.53
C ARG A 165 -13.38 -20.58 -23.38
N SER A 166 -13.42 -19.42 -24.02
CA SER A 166 -14.55 -19.00 -24.86
C SER A 166 -14.84 -20.03 -25.96
N SER A 167 -13.81 -20.41 -26.71
CA SER A 167 -13.95 -21.39 -27.80
C SER A 167 -14.40 -22.76 -27.29
N ARG A 168 -13.86 -23.23 -26.15
CA ARG A 168 -14.28 -24.51 -25.56
C ARG A 168 -15.71 -24.49 -25.03
N MET A 169 -16.13 -23.37 -24.43
CA MET A 169 -17.50 -23.21 -23.96
C MET A 169 -18.48 -23.19 -25.13
N GLU A 170 -18.18 -22.43 -26.18
CA GLU A 170 -19.00 -22.38 -27.40
C GLU A 170 -19.12 -23.77 -28.04
N ALA A 171 -18.01 -24.49 -28.21
CA ALA A 171 -18.03 -25.85 -28.74
C ALA A 171 -18.87 -26.82 -27.87
N ALA A 172 -18.79 -26.69 -26.53
CA ALA A 172 -19.58 -27.51 -25.62
C ALA A 172 -21.07 -27.17 -25.66
N GLU A 173 -21.41 -25.88 -25.77
CA GLU A 173 -22.79 -25.42 -25.93
C GLU A 173 -23.39 -25.88 -27.25
N ASP A 174 -22.63 -25.80 -28.35
CA ASP A 174 -23.03 -26.27 -29.68
C ASP A 174 -23.29 -27.78 -29.67
N ALA A 175 -22.38 -28.55 -29.05
CA ALA A 175 -22.55 -29.98 -28.87
C ALA A 175 -23.81 -30.30 -28.05
N LEU A 176 -24.06 -29.57 -26.97
CA LEU A 176 -25.27 -29.72 -26.16
C LEU A 176 -26.53 -29.40 -26.96
N ARG A 177 -26.53 -28.32 -27.76
CA ARG A 177 -27.67 -27.98 -28.63
C ARG A 177 -27.94 -29.09 -29.65
N GLY A 178 -26.90 -29.64 -30.27
CA GLY A 178 -27.04 -30.78 -31.18
C GLY A 178 -27.63 -32.02 -30.51
N GLN A 179 -27.16 -32.37 -29.31
CA GLN A 179 -27.70 -33.51 -28.55
C GLN A 179 -29.16 -33.29 -28.15
N LYS A 180 -29.54 -32.08 -27.75
CA LYS A 180 -30.93 -31.74 -27.44
C LYS A 180 -31.84 -31.88 -28.67
N GLN A 181 -31.40 -31.39 -29.82
CA GLN A 181 -32.16 -31.53 -31.07
C GLN A 181 -32.35 -33.00 -31.46
N ALA A 182 -31.29 -33.81 -31.40
CA ALA A 182 -31.36 -35.23 -31.68
C ALA A 182 -32.30 -35.97 -30.72
N TYR A 183 -32.27 -35.62 -29.42
CA TYR A 183 -33.19 -36.16 -28.42
C TYR A 183 -34.65 -35.78 -28.72
N GLU A 184 -34.92 -34.51 -29.01
CA GLU A 184 -36.26 -34.03 -29.35
C GLU A 184 -36.81 -34.70 -30.61
N GLU A 185 -35.98 -34.90 -31.63
CA GLU A 185 -36.34 -35.68 -32.82
C GLU A 185 -36.65 -37.14 -32.50
N ALA A 186 -35.83 -37.79 -31.67
CA ALA A 186 -36.06 -39.17 -31.24
C ALA A 186 -37.39 -39.30 -30.47
N VAL A 187 -37.67 -38.35 -29.55
CA VAL A 187 -38.94 -38.31 -28.81
C VAL A 187 -40.12 -38.08 -29.77
N ARG A 188 -40.00 -37.18 -30.75
CA ARG A 188 -41.05 -36.96 -31.77
C ARG A 188 -41.33 -38.22 -32.58
N ARG A 189 -40.29 -38.92 -33.04
CA ARG A 189 -40.43 -40.19 -33.80
C ARG A 189 -41.06 -41.29 -32.95
N TRP A 190 -40.63 -41.42 -31.69
CA TRP A 190 -41.20 -42.39 -30.77
C TRP A 190 -42.69 -42.12 -30.52
N ARG A 191 -43.09 -40.87 -30.28
CA ARG A 191 -44.51 -40.51 -30.09
C ARG A 191 -45.35 -40.83 -31.34
N ALA A 192 -44.86 -40.47 -32.52
CA ALA A 192 -45.56 -40.74 -33.78
C ALA A 192 -45.69 -42.25 -34.11
N SER A 193 -44.92 -43.12 -33.45
CA SER A 193 -45.07 -44.58 -33.59
C SER A 193 -46.03 -45.21 -32.57
N GLN A 194 -46.61 -44.40 -31.67
CA GLN A 194 -47.60 -44.84 -30.67
C GLN A 194 -49.04 -44.44 -31.06
N ASP A 195 -49.20 -43.55 -32.04
CA ASP A 195 -50.48 -43.16 -32.67
C ASP A 195 -50.76 -44.05 -33.89
#